data_AF-A0A847RR08-F1
#
_entry.id   AF-A0A847RR08-F1
#
_cell.length_a   1.000
_cell.length_b   1.000
_cell.length_c   1.000
_cell.angle_alpha   90.00
_cell.angle_beta   90.00
_cell.angle_gamma   90.00
#
_symmetry.space_group_name_H-M   'P 1'
#
loop_
_entity.id
_entity.type
_entity.pdbx_description
1 polymer ?
#
loop_
_entity_poly.entity_id
_entity_poly.type
_entity_poly.pdbx_seq_one_letter_code
_entity_poly.pdbx_strand_id
1 'polypeptide(L)'
;MRSSLLKAVFVAGVLFSQVAVAQDANELYKTATNFMRNGDYSNAVLVLNQALQLDPDNFEYRKQLGFTFYLKGDLIKAKSVIEPLLSRKEADVQVFQIAGNIYQGRDESKTAQRMYEKAIRKFPNSGELYNDNGTLLMNFKMYDGALRSWLKGIEQDPTFPGNYYNATKTYYYSNNPLWCVLYGETFMNMESFTTRTAEIRNIVLESYKKLFNDPSLFDSMVPEEEGKKSKKSRGDNGFSQAFKQCMGKQLSVITGGVDPDALIMARTRFLLDWFNSYSGNYPYALFDFQQKMLQQGMFESYNQWLFGPAANQAGYKAWVTLHKQEYDDFLKYQRNHPLKPRPDEYYNDGRFTLINAGY
;
A
#
# COMPACT_ATOMS: atom_id res chain seq x y z
N MET A 1 86.62 -47.71 27.90
CA MET A 1 86.51 -47.25 26.49
C MET A 1 85.09 -46.75 26.25
N ARG A 2 84.94 -45.52 25.72
CA ARG A 2 83.88 -44.98 24.84
C ARG A 2 82.40 -45.33 25.18
N SER A 3 81.46 -44.41 25.34
CA SER A 3 81.18 -43.25 24.50
C SER A 3 80.19 -42.30 25.20
N SER A 4 80.31 -41.02 24.88
CA SER A 4 79.41 -39.94 25.26
C SER A 4 78.76 -39.36 23.99
N LEU A 5 77.49 -38.95 24.13
CA LEU A 5 76.82 -37.84 23.41
C LEU A 5 76.59 -38.03 21.88
N LEU A 6 75.60 -37.44 21.20
CA LEU A 6 74.70 -36.33 21.47
C LEU A 6 73.49 -36.42 20.51
N LYS A 7 72.39 -35.79 20.94
CA LYS A 7 71.04 -35.72 20.38
C LYS A 7 70.96 -35.11 18.97
N ALA A 8 69.97 -35.55 18.17
CA ALA A 8 69.33 -34.73 17.16
C ALA A 8 67.84 -35.10 17.04
N VAL A 9 66.98 -34.30 17.68
CA VAL A 9 65.53 -34.29 17.45
C VAL A 9 65.26 -33.21 16.41
N PHE A 10 64.76 -33.60 15.24
CA PHE A 10 64.35 -32.69 14.18
C PHE A 10 62.88 -32.29 14.43
N VAL A 11 62.64 -31.07 14.88
CA VAL A 11 61.28 -30.48 14.95
C VAL A 11 61.07 -29.68 13.67
N ALA A 12 60.24 -30.21 12.77
CA ALA A 12 59.74 -29.45 11.62
C ALA A 12 58.55 -28.60 12.08
N GLY A 13 58.76 -27.28 12.20
CA GLY A 13 57.68 -26.32 12.44
C GLY A 13 56.93 -26.04 11.14
N VAL A 14 55.65 -26.41 11.09
CA VAL A 14 54.73 -25.97 10.02
C VAL A 14 54.18 -24.60 10.42
N LEU A 15 54.63 -23.55 9.73
CA LEU A 15 54.04 -22.22 9.81
C LEU A 15 52.78 -22.20 8.92
N PHE A 16 51.61 -22.26 9.54
CA PHE A 16 50.37 -21.86 8.87
C PHE A 16 50.33 -20.33 8.79
N SER A 17 50.69 -19.77 7.64
CA SER A 17 50.29 -18.40 7.31
C SER A 17 48.79 -18.40 7.02
N GLN A 18 47.97 -18.05 8.01
CA GLN A 18 46.60 -17.63 7.74
C GLN A 18 46.69 -16.37 6.88
N VAL A 19 46.41 -16.50 5.59
CA VAL A 19 46.07 -15.36 4.76
C VAL A 19 44.74 -14.86 5.32
N ALA A 20 44.78 -13.86 6.19
CA ALA A 20 43.62 -13.08 6.55
C ALA A 20 43.12 -12.46 5.24
N VAL A 21 42.09 -13.06 4.65
CA VAL A 21 41.37 -12.46 3.53
C VAL A 21 40.78 -11.18 4.11
N ALA A 22 41.40 -10.04 3.83
CA ALA A 22 40.86 -8.75 4.19
C ALA A 22 39.47 -8.68 3.54
N GLN A 23 38.41 -8.78 4.35
CA GLN A 23 37.07 -8.64 3.83
C GLN A 23 36.94 -7.22 3.27
N ASP A 24 36.61 -7.11 1.99
CA ASP A 24 36.24 -5.83 1.39
C ASP A 24 34.97 -5.29 2.07
N ALA A 25 34.81 -3.96 2.10
CA ALA A 25 33.68 -3.29 2.75
C ALA A 25 32.32 -3.81 2.24
N ASN A 26 32.25 -4.18 0.95
CA ASN A 26 31.05 -4.79 0.36
C ASN A 26 30.73 -6.18 0.93
N GLU A 27 31.73 -7.01 1.23
CA GLU A 27 31.52 -8.33 1.82
C GLU A 27 31.11 -8.24 3.29
N LEU A 28 31.67 -7.27 4.02
CA LEU A 28 31.20 -6.92 5.36
C LEU A 28 29.73 -6.47 5.30
N TYR A 29 29.38 -5.60 4.37
CA TYR A 29 28.00 -5.14 4.19
C TYR A 29 27.02 -6.30 3.94
N LYS A 30 27.35 -7.22 3.02
CA LYS A 30 26.53 -8.43 2.78
C LYS A 30 26.38 -9.29 4.04
N THR A 31 27.47 -9.46 4.78
CA THR A 31 27.48 -10.21 6.05
C THR A 31 26.56 -9.56 7.08
N ALA A 32 26.61 -8.24 7.21
CA ALA A 32 25.70 -7.50 8.09
C ALA A 32 24.24 -7.65 7.66
N THR A 33 23.94 -7.57 6.36
CA THR A 33 22.58 -7.81 5.85
C THR A 33 22.07 -9.21 6.22
N ASN A 34 22.93 -10.23 6.17
CA ASN A 34 22.57 -11.58 6.61
C ASN A 34 22.25 -11.63 8.10
N PHE A 35 23.06 -10.98 8.95
CA PHE A 35 22.76 -10.86 10.38
C PHE A 35 21.43 -10.14 10.63
N MET A 36 21.13 -9.06 9.92
CA MET A 36 19.84 -8.36 10.02
C MET A 36 18.66 -9.26 9.66
N ARG A 37 18.78 -10.04 8.57
CA ARG A 37 17.74 -11.00 8.15
C ARG A 37 17.48 -12.09 9.19
N ASN A 38 18.51 -12.46 9.95
CA ASN A 38 18.41 -13.43 11.04
C ASN A 38 17.96 -12.80 12.38
N GLY A 39 17.72 -11.48 12.41
CA GLY A 39 17.35 -10.76 13.63
C GLY A 39 18.51 -10.47 14.58
N ASP A 40 19.75 -10.80 14.19
CA ASP A 40 20.95 -10.55 14.99
C ASP A 40 21.47 -9.13 14.76
N TYR A 41 20.72 -8.15 15.25
CA TYR A 41 21.03 -6.75 15.05
C TYR A 41 22.32 -6.31 15.74
N SER A 42 22.76 -7.04 16.78
CA SER A 42 24.01 -6.72 17.48
C SER A 42 25.23 -7.04 16.62
N ASN A 43 25.28 -8.22 16.00
CA ASN A 43 26.36 -8.55 15.06
C ASN A 43 26.27 -7.74 13.78
N ALA A 44 25.06 -7.44 13.28
CA ALA A 44 24.90 -6.54 12.14
C ALA A 44 25.51 -5.15 12.38
N VAL A 45 25.27 -4.54 13.55
CA VAL A 45 25.89 -3.25 13.92
C VAL A 45 27.41 -3.35 13.97
N LEU A 46 27.95 -4.42 14.57
CA LEU A 46 29.40 -4.63 14.66
C LEU A 46 30.03 -4.66 13.27
N VAL A 47 29.47 -5.47 12.37
CA VAL A 47 29.99 -5.65 11.00
C VAL A 47 29.79 -4.39 10.14
N LEU A 48 28.67 -3.67 10.29
CA LEU A 48 28.46 -2.38 9.60
C LEU A 48 29.47 -1.32 10.04
N ASN A 49 29.82 -1.29 11.32
CA ASN A 49 30.87 -0.37 11.79
C ASN A 49 32.23 -0.73 11.19
N GLN A 50 32.55 -2.02 10.99
CA GLN A 50 33.77 -2.43 10.28
C GLN A 50 33.73 -2.01 8.81
N ALA A 51 32.59 -2.18 8.12
CA ALA A 51 32.43 -1.71 6.74
C ALA A 51 32.64 -0.18 6.64
N LEU A 52 32.12 0.57 7.60
CA LEU A 52 32.30 2.03 7.71
C LEU A 52 33.70 2.45 8.16
N GLN A 53 34.51 1.56 8.75
CA GLN A 53 35.94 1.85 8.97
C GLN A 53 36.72 1.81 7.65
N LEU A 54 36.32 0.94 6.72
CA LEU A 54 36.94 0.82 5.40
C LEU A 54 36.45 1.87 4.41
N ASP A 55 35.15 2.20 4.46
CA ASP A 55 34.53 3.25 3.65
C ASP A 55 33.64 4.16 4.52
N PRO A 56 34.25 5.18 5.17
CA PRO A 56 33.54 6.03 6.13
C PRO A 56 32.39 6.85 5.52
N ASP A 57 32.46 7.24 4.26
CA ASP A 57 31.46 8.14 3.67
C ASP A 57 30.36 7.42 2.90
N ASN A 58 30.35 6.09 2.94
CA ASN A 58 29.37 5.26 2.27
C ASN A 58 27.95 5.52 2.80
N PHE A 59 27.10 6.09 1.94
CA PHE A 59 25.73 6.43 2.29
C PHE A 59 24.89 5.19 2.64
N GLU A 60 25.02 4.11 1.87
CA GLU A 60 24.21 2.90 2.06
C GLU A 60 24.57 2.21 3.37
N TYR A 61 25.85 2.08 3.70
CA TYR A 61 26.27 1.47 4.97
C TYR A 61 25.79 2.28 6.18
N ARG A 62 25.83 3.63 6.10
CA ARG A 62 25.28 4.50 7.15
C ARG A 62 23.76 4.38 7.26
N LYS A 63 23.03 4.37 6.13
CA LYS A 63 21.56 4.17 6.10
C LYS A 63 21.20 2.85 6.78
N GLN A 64 21.92 1.78 6.45
CA GLN A 64 21.68 0.44 6.99
C GLN A 64 22.07 0.32 8.46
N LEU A 65 23.13 0.99 8.89
CA LEU A 65 23.49 1.09 10.31
C LEU A 65 22.38 1.78 11.11
N GLY A 66 21.87 2.90 10.61
CA GLY A 66 20.77 3.62 11.24
C GLY A 66 19.48 2.80 11.31
N PHE A 67 19.14 2.08 10.23
CA PHE A 67 17.99 1.17 10.22
C PHE A 67 18.19 -0.01 11.19
N THR A 68 19.40 -0.57 11.27
CA THR A 68 19.73 -1.65 12.21
C THR A 68 19.58 -1.20 13.66
N PHE A 69 20.00 0.02 14.00
CA PHE A 69 19.76 0.59 15.33
C PHE A 69 18.27 0.75 15.63
N TYR A 70 17.46 1.16 14.64
CA TYR A 70 16.01 1.23 14.78
C TYR A 70 15.41 -0.16 15.06
N LEU A 71 15.77 -1.18 14.28
CA LEU A 71 15.30 -2.56 14.49
C LEU A 71 15.72 -3.14 15.85
N LYS A 72 16.89 -2.72 16.36
CA LYS A 72 17.37 -3.06 17.71
C LYS A 72 16.63 -2.31 18.83
N GLY A 73 15.82 -1.29 18.50
CA GLY A 73 15.15 -0.42 19.46
C GLY A 73 16.01 0.70 20.05
N ASP A 74 17.26 0.87 19.59
CA ASP A 74 18.15 1.96 20.02
C ASP A 74 17.81 3.23 19.22
N LEU A 75 16.65 3.83 19.53
CA LEU A 75 16.13 4.99 18.79
C LEU A 75 17.03 6.22 18.89
N ILE A 76 17.86 6.32 19.92
CA ILE A 76 18.82 7.43 20.10
C ILE A 76 19.92 7.32 19.05
N LYS A 77 20.56 6.13 18.93
CA LYS A 77 21.60 5.92 17.91
C LYS A 77 21.03 5.87 16.50
N ALA A 78 19.83 5.32 16.32
CA ALA A 78 19.16 5.31 15.03
C ALA A 78 19.00 6.74 14.51
N LYS A 79 18.48 7.65 15.37
CA LYS A 79 18.33 9.07 15.03
C LYS A 79 19.66 9.73 14.72
N SER A 80 20.68 9.56 15.57
CA SER A 80 21.98 10.21 15.39
C SER A 80 22.68 9.80 14.08
N VAL A 81 22.46 8.56 13.61
CA VAL A 81 23.00 8.07 12.34
C VAL A 81 22.16 8.52 11.13
N ILE A 82 20.82 8.50 11.22
CA ILE A 82 19.93 8.78 10.09
C ILE A 82 19.73 10.27 9.82
N GLU A 83 19.60 11.09 10.87
CA GLU A 83 19.25 12.51 10.73
C GLU A 83 20.22 13.30 9.82
N PRO A 84 21.56 13.10 9.91
CA PRO A 84 22.50 13.74 8.97
C PRO A 84 22.27 13.33 7.51
N LEU A 85 21.84 12.08 7.26
CA LEU A 85 21.64 11.55 5.92
C LEU A 85 20.48 12.25 5.19
N LEU A 86 19.50 12.78 5.90
CA LEU A 86 18.33 13.47 5.29
C LEU A 86 18.71 14.70 4.45
N SER A 87 19.86 15.30 4.75
CA SER A 87 20.37 16.48 4.03
C SER A 87 21.28 16.12 2.85
N ARG A 88 21.65 14.84 2.70
CA ARG A 88 22.57 14.40 1.66
C ARG A 88 21.91 14.33 0.28
N LYS A 89 22.73 14.48 -0.77
CA LYS A 89 22.30 14.37 -2.17
C LYS A 89 21.70 13.00 -2.45
N GLU A 90 22.31 11.96 -1.88
CA GLU A 90 21.95 10.55 -2.02
C GLU A 90 20.70 10.16 -1.22
N ALA A 91 20.16 11.04 -0.37
CA ALA A 91 18.96 10.77 0.40
C ALA A 91 17.80 10.43 -0.53
N ASP A 92 17.28 9.22 -0.40
CA ASP A 92 16.18 8.60 -1.15
C ASP A 92 14.89 8.56 -0.30
N VAL A 93 13.78 8.06 -0.86
CA VAL A 93 12.53 7.89 -0.11
C VAL A 93 12.74 7.06 1.16
N GLN A 94 13.50 5.96 1.06
CA GLN A 94 13.71 5.01 2.15
C GLN A 94 14.34 5.63 3.39
N VAL A 95 15.33 6.53 3.25
CA VAL A 95 15.94 7.20 4.41
C VAL A 95 14.93 8.10 5.15
N PHE A 96 14.00 8.73 4.42
CA PHE A 96 12.92 9.51 5.05
C PHE A 96 11.90 8.61 5.76
N GLN A 97 11.58 7.43 5.22
CA GLN A 97 10.72 6.45 5.89
C GLN A 97 11.36 5.93 7.19
N ILE A 98 12.66 5.60 7.15
CA ILE A 98 13.41 5.19 8.34
C ILE A 98 13.39 6.31 9.39
N ALA A 99 13.64 7.56 8.99
CA ALA A 99 13.56 8.70 9.91
C ALA A 99 12.17 8.88 10.51
N GLY A 100 11.11 8.74 9.70
CA GLY A 100 9.73 8.84 10.17
C GLY A 100 9.40 7.79 11.22
N ASN A 101 9.78 6.53 10.99
CA ASN A 101 9.63 5.44 11.96
C ASN A 101 10.39 5.72 13.26
N ILE A 102 11.60 6.28 13.17
CA ILE A 102 12.40 6.68 14.33
C ILE A 102 11.70 7.80 15.11
N TYR A 103 11.21 8.85 14.43
CA TYR A 103 10.51 9.96 15.11
C TYR A 103 9.18 9.51 15.72
N GLN A 104 8.44 8.60 15.07
CA GLN A 104 7.21 8.02 15.61
C GLN A 104 7.49 7.20 16.88
N GLY A 105 8.51 6.33 16.87
CA GLY A 105 8.89 5.57 18.06
C GLY A 105 9.37 6.44 19.23
N ARG A 106 9.67 7.71 18.98
CA ARG A 106 10.09 8.71 19.98
C ARG A 106 9.00 9.72 20.35
N ASP A 107 7.78 9.56 19.83
CA ASP A 107 6.68 10.53 19.99
C ASP A 107 7.03 11.96 19.51
N GLU A 108 7.96 12.09 18.56
CA GLU A 108 8.41 13.37 17.98
C GLU A 108 7.59 13.78 16.75
N SER A 109 6.26 13.75 16.88
CA SER A 109 5.25 13.88 15.80
C SER A 109 5.41 15.11 14.92
N LYS A 110 5.61 16.28 15.54
CA LYS A 110 5.73 17.56 14.82
C LYS A 110 7.00 17.59 13.96
N THR A 111 8.05 16.94 14.42
CA THR A 111 9.31 16.81 13.68
C THR A 111 9.13 15.87 12.51
N ALA A 112 8.49 14.71 12.74
CA ALA A 112 8.16 13.75 11.68
C ALA A 112 7.32 14.38 10.56
N GLN A 113 6.30 15.17 10.92
CA GLN A 113 5.45 15.84 9.93
C GLN A 113 6.25 16.82 9.07
N ARG A 114 7.04 17.72 9.69
CA ARG A 114 7.90 18.66 8.94
C ARG A 114 8.92 17.94 8.05
N MET A 115 9.40 16.78 8.50
CA MET A 115 10.30 15.93 7.74
C MET A 115 9.60 15.35 6.51
N TYR A 116 8.42 14.75 6.65
CA TYR A 116 7.65 14.24 5.52
C TYR A 116 7.23 15.35 4.55
N GLU A 117 6.86 16.54 5.04
CA GLU A 117 6.60 17.70 4.17
C GLU A 117 7.84 18.09 3.33
N LYS A 118 9.05 18.00 3.89
CA LYS A 118 10.29 18.22 3.13
C LYS A 118 10.56 17.07 2.15
N ALA A 119 10.35 15.83 2.58
CA ALA A 119 10.53 14.64 1.75
C ALA A 119 9.61 14.68 0.52
N ILE A 120 8.32 14.99 0.71
CA ILE A 120 7.32 15.14 -0.35
C ILE A 120 7.70 16.27 -1.32
N ARG A 121 8.25 17.38 -0.82
CA ARG A 121 8.78 18.44 -1.73
C ARG A 121 9.96 17.96 -2.57
N LYS A 122 10.81 17.07 -2.04
CA LYS A 122 11.96 16.49 -2.75
C LYS A 122 11.52 15.38 -3.72
N PHE A 123 10.51 14.61 -3.35
CA PHE A 123 9.98 13.46 -4.09
C PHE A 123 8.45 13.58 -4.26
N PRO A 124 7.98 14.52 -5.08
CA PRO A 124 6.55 14.80 -5.21
C PRO A 124 5.75 13.65 -5.82
N ASN A 125 6.40 12.66 -6.42
CA ASN A 125 5.76 11.53 -7.07
C ASN A 125 5.90 10.22 -6.27
N SER A 126 6.27 10.26 -4.98
CA SER A 126 6.39 9.05 -4.15
C SER A 126 5.08 8.77 -3.44
N GLY A 127 4.37 7.72 -3.86
CA GLY A 127 3.17 7.24 -3.20
C GLY A 127 3.43 6.82 -1.75
N GLU A 128 4.63 6.29 -1.46
CA GLU A 128 5.07 5.87 -0.13
C GLU A 128 5.10 7.04 0.85
N LEU A 129 5.69 8.18 0.47
CA LEU A 129 5.81 9.33 1.38
C LEU A 129 4.45 9.94 1.72
N TYR A 130 3.55 9.99 0.75
CA TYR A 130 2.16 10.38 1.02
C TYR A 130 1.46 9.38 1.92
N ASN A 131 1.74 8.09 1.75
CA ASN A 131 1.20 7.04 2.59
C ASN A 131 1.63 7.17 4.05
N ASP A 132 2.93 7.32 4.25
CA ASP A 132 3.54 7.41 5.57
C ASP A 132 3.15 8.72 6.27
N ASN A 133 3.07 9.82 5.54
CA ASN A 133 2.53 11.07 6.07
C ASN A 133 1.06 10.94 6.49
N GLY A 134 0.23 10.26 5.68
CA GLY A 134 -1.16 9.99 6.02
C GLY A 134 -1.28 9.12 7.28
N THR A 135 -0.47 8.07 7.38
CA THR A 135 -0.42 7.17 8.55
C THR A 135 0.04 7.91 9.80
N LEU A 136 1.04 8.79 9.68
CA LEU A 136 1.48 9.67 10.77
C LEU A 136 0.32 10.53 11.27
N LEU A 137 -0.38 11.21 10.36
CA LEU A 137 -1.52 12.08 10.69
C LEU A 137 -2.68 11.30 11.31
N MET A 138 -2.95 10.09 10.83
CA MET A 138 -3.96 9.18 11.39
C MET A 138 -3.64 8.80 12.84
N ASN A 139 -2.38 8.48 13.14
CA ASN A 139 -1.94 8.15 14.51
C ASN A 139 -2.14 9.33 15.47
N PHE A 140 -2.10 10.56 14.96
CA PHE A 140 -2.41 11.78 15.72
C PHE A 140 -3.86 12.24 15.60
N LYS A 141 -4.76 11.37 15.12
CA LYS A 141 -6.20 11.63 14.98
C LYS A 141 -6.51 12.84 14.09
N MET A 142 -5.58 13.22 13.20
CA MET A 142 -5.76 14.26 12.19
C MET A 142 -6.37 13.67 10.93
N TYR A 143 -7.60 13.17 11.04
CA TYR A 143 -8.24 12.32 10.03
C TYR A 143 -8.37 12.98 8.65
N ASP A 144 -8.80 14.24 8.58
CA ASP A 144 -8.90 14.97 7.30
C ASP A 144 -7.54 15.10 6.61
N GLY A 145 -6.49 15.38 7.39
CA GLY A 145 -5.13 15.50 6.88
C GLY A 145 -4.59 14.16 6.38
N ALA A 146 -4.94 13.08 7.09
CA ALA A 146 -4.59 11.72 6.70
C ALA A 146 -5.24 11.35 5.36
N LEU A 147 -6.56 11.53 5.23
CA LEU A 147 -7.28 11.28 3.97
C LEU A 147 -6.70 12.10 2.83
N ARG A 148 -6.53 13.42 3.01
CA ARG A 148 -5.93 14.28 1.96
C ARG A 148 -4.54 13.83 1.54
N SER A 149 -3.73 13.32 2.47
CA SER A 149 -2.40 12.79 2.16
C SER A 149 -2.50 11.55 1.27
N TRP A 150 -3.33 10.57 1.65
CA TRP A 150 -3.52 9.36 0.84
C TRP A 150 -4.14 9.64 -0.54
N LEU A 151 -5.12 10.54 -0.61
CA LEU A 151 -5.71 10.98 -1.87
C LEU A 151 -4.68 11.67 -2.77
N LYS A 152 -3.81 12.51 -2.20
CA LYS A 152 -2.71 13.11 -2.95
C LYS A 152 -1.70 12.06 -3.39
N GLY A 153 -1.45 11.04 -2.57
CA GLY A 153 -0.64 9.89 -2.94
C GLY A 153 -1.20 9.12 -4.14
N ILE A 154 -2.53 8.90 -4.19
CA ILE A 154 -3.22 8.30 -5.35
C ILE A 154 -3.03 9.19 -6.60
N GLU A 155 -3.15 10.50 -6.46
CA GLU A 155 -2.98 11.43 -7.58
C GLU A 155 -1.54 11.43 -8.11
N GLN A 156 -0.53 11.41 -7.23
CA GLN A 156 0.87 11.53 -7.64
C GLN A 156 1.50 10.20 -8.06
N ASP A 157 1.07 9.10 -7.43
CA ASP A 157 1.48 7.74 -7.74
C ASP A 157 0.29 6.79 -7.59
N PRO A 158 -0.51 6.62 -8.66
CA PRO A 158 -1.69 5.77 -8.64
C PRO A 158 -1.31 4.28 -8.61
N THR A 159 -0.02 3.94 -8.69
CA THR A 159 0.44 2.54 -8.67
C THR A 159 0.82 2.07 -7.28
N PHE A 160 0.78 2.94 -6.26
CA PHE A 160 1.06 2.58 -4.88
C PHE A 160 -0.21 2.10 -4.13
N PRO A 161 -0.41 0.78 -3.90
CA PRO A 161 -1.66 0.23 -3.35
C PRO A 161 -1.94 0.70 -1.92
N GLY A 162 -0.91 1.06 -1.16
CA GLY A 162 -1.05 1.48 0.23
C GLY A 162 -1.98 2.68 0.41
N ASN A 163 -2.01 3.61 -0.56
CA ASN A 163 -2.86 4.78 -0.49
C ASN A 163 -4.34 4.44 -0.66
N TYR A 164 -4.68 3.54 -1.60
CA TYR A 164 -6.04 3.04 -1.77
C TYR A 164 -6.54 2.27 -0.54
N TYR A 165 -5.69 1.42 0.05
CA TYR A 165 -6.04 0.68 1.27
C TYR A 165 -6.42 1.63 2.42
N ASN A 166 -5.56 2.61 2.72
CA ASN A 166 -5.82 3.52 3.83
C ASN A 166 -6.99 4.46 3.54
N ALA A 167 -7.10 5.00 2.33
CA ALA A 167 -8.23 5.83 1.93
C ALA A 167 -9.56 5.06 2.04
N THR A 168 -9.61 3.79 1.60
CA THR A 168 -10.79 2.92 1.74
C THR A 168 -11.22 2.77 3.20
N LYS A 169 -10.27 2.46 4.09
CA LYS A 169 -10.56 2.34 5.53
C LYS A 169 -11.07 3.64 6.13
N THR A 170 -10.49 4.77 5.74
CA THR A 170 -10.91 6.08 6.21
C THR A 170 -12.30 6.46 5.70
N TYR A 171 -12.60 6.19 4.43
CA TYR A 171 -13.95 6.38 3.90
C TYR A 171 -14.98 5.46 4.57
N TYR A 172 -14.58 4.26 4.96
CA TYR A 172 -15.45 3.35 5.70
C TYR A 172 -15.81 3.92 7.07
N TYR A 173 -14.85 4.55 7.78
CA TYR A 173 -15.10 5.25 9.04
C TYR A 173 -15.97 6.51 8.88
N SER A 174 -15.93 7.18 7.73
CA SER A 174 -16.76 8.36 7.43
C SER A 174 -18.09 8.05 6.75
N ASN A 175 -18.53 6.79 6.73
CA ASN A 175 -19.73 6.31 6.02
C ASN A 175 -19.83 6.72 4.55
N ASN A 176 -18.73 6.64 3.80
CA ASN A 176 -18.74 6.95 2.37
C ASN A 176 -18.59 5.67 1.53
N PRO A 177 -19.68 4.90 1.35
CA PRO A 177 -19.59 3.57 0.77
C PRO A 177 -19.25 3.58 -0.73
N LEU A 178 -19.51 4.70 -1.45
CA LEU A 178 -19.11 4.84 -2.85
C LEU A 178 -17.60 4.71 -3.01
N TRP A 179 -16.83 5.51 -2.27
CA TRP A 179 -15.36 5.44 -2.36
C TRP A 179 -14.80 4.15 -1.80
N CYS A 180 -15.47 3.55 -0.81
CA CYS A 180 -15.09 2.22 -0.33
C CYS A 180 -15.16 1.17 -1.44
N VAL A 181 -16.24 1.16 -2.23
CA VAL A 181 -16.39 0.25 -3.36
C VAL A 181 -15.30 0.50 -4.42
N LEU A 182 -15.07 1.75 -4.82
CA LEU A 182 -14.13 2.06 -5.91
C LEU A 182 -12.67 1.83 -5.51
N TYR A 183 -12.24 2.41 -4.39
CA TYR A 183 -10.84 2.30 -3.96
C TYR A 183 -10.54 0.96 -3.33
N GLY A 184 -11.50 0.35 -2.64
CA GLY A 184 -11.31 -0.97 -2.06
C GLY A 184 -11.15 -2.03 -3.15
N GLU A 185 -11.96 -1.95 -4.21
CA GLU A 185 -11.81 -2.85 -5.36
C GLU A 185 -10.53 -2.58 -6.16
N THR A 186 -10.15 -1.32 -6.34
CA THR A 186 -8.86 -0.96 -6.96
C THR A 186 -7.69 -1.57 -6.19
N PHE A 187 -7.68 -1.39 -4.86
CA PHE A 187 -6.67 -1.97 -3.97
C PHE A 187 -6.59 -3.49 -4.11
N MET A 188 -7.73 -4.20 -4.04
CA MET A 188 -7.73 -5.66 -4.13
C MET A 188 -7.18 -6.19 -5.47
N ASN A 189 -7.30 -5.43 -6.56
CA ASN A 189 -6.72 -5.82 -7.84
C ASN A 189 -5.21 -5.49 -7.97
N MET A 190 -4.71 -4.54 -7.18
CA MET A 190 -3.27 -4.24 -7.11
C MET A 190 -2.54 -5.17 -6.14
N GLU A 191 -3.20 -5.52 -5.03
CA GLU A 191 -2.70 -6.39 -3.97
C GLU A 191 -3.74 -7.50 -3.70
N SER A 192 -3.70 -8.57 -4.48
CA SER A 192 -4.79 -9.58 -4.56
C SER A 192 -4.74 -10.72 -3.55
N PHE A 193 -3.57 -10.99 -2.96
CA PHE A 193 -3.36 -12.20 -2.14
C PHE A 193 -2.69 -11.88 -0.80
N THR A 194 -3.28 -10.97 -0.03
CA THR A 194 -2.79 -10.61 1.31
C THR A 194 -3.90 -10.59 2.36
N THR A 195 -3.51 -10.51 3.64
CA THR A 195 -4.45 -10.32 4.75
C THR A 195 -5.22 -9.00 4.64
N ARG A 196 -4.57 -7.95 4.11
CA ARG A 196 -5.20 -6.66 3.81
C ARG A 196 -6.29 -6.80 2.75
N THR A 197 -6.09 -7.62 1.71
CA THR A 197 -7.14 -7.94 0.72
C THR A 197 -8.36 -8.54 1.42
N ALA A 198 -8.16 -9.49 2.34
CA ALA A 198 -9.26 -10.11 3.07
C ALA A 198 -10.05 -9.12 3.93
N GLU A 199 -9.36 -8.16 4.58
CA GLU A 199 -9.99 -7.07 5.32
C GLU A 199 -10.83 -6.17 4.40
N ILE A 200 -10.22 -5.65 3.32
CA ILE A 200 -10.90 -4.74 2.38
C ILE A 200 -12.08 -5.41 1.69
N ARG A 201 -12.01 -6.73 1.44
CA ARG A 201 -13.12 -7.50 0.86
C ARG A 201 -14.41 -7.33 1.65
N ASN A 202 -14.33 -7.44 2.97
CA ASN A 202 -15.49 -7.28 3.85
C ASN A 202 -16.02 -5.83 3.78
N ILE A 203 -15.12 -4.84 3.80
CA ILE A 203 -15.49 -3.42 3.69
C ILE A 203 -16.24 -3.15 2.38
N VAL A 204 -15.77 -3.71 1.25
CA VAL A 204 -16.41 -3.51 -0.05
C VAL A 204 -17.80 -4.13 -0.10
N LEU A 205 -17.96 -5.38 0.38
CA LEU A 205 -19.28 -6.02 0.41
C LEU A 205 -20.27 -5.28 1.33
N GLU A 206 -19.83 -4.87 2.52
CA GLU A 206 -20.66 -4.08 3.43
C GLU A 206 -20.99 -2.69 2.87
N SER A 207 -20.09 -2.10 2.08
CA SER A 207 -20.35 -0.82 1.41
C SER A 207 -21.40 -0.95 0.31
N TYR A 208 -21.38 -2.05 -0.46
CA TYR A 208 -22.47 -2.35 -1.38
C TYR A 208 -23.80 -2.55 -0.65
N LYS A 209 -23.83 -3.30 0.47
CA LYS A 209 -25.03 -3.43 1.32
C LYS A 209 -25.56 -2.07 1.75
N LYS A 210 -24.70 -1.17 2.23
CA LYS A 210 -25.08 0.19 2.62
C LYS A 210 -25.69 0.98 1.44
N LEU A 211 -25.04 0.96 0.27
CA LEU A 211 -25.54 1.66 -0.92
C LEU A 211 -26.94 1.19 -1.32
N PHE A 212 -27.20 -0.12 -1.33
CA PHE A 212 -28.50 -0.66 -1.74
C PHE A 212 -29.57 -0.61 -0.64
N ASN A 213 -29.18 -0.59 0.64
CA ASN A 213 -30.12 -0.45 1.76
C ASN A 213 -30.58 0.99 2.00
N ASP A 214 -29.82 1.98 1.54
CA ASP A 214 -30.18 3.40 1.63
C ASP A 214 -30.19 4.04 0.24
N PRO A 215 -31.34 3.99 -0.47
CA PRO A 215 -31.48 4.59 -1.80
C PRO A 215 -31.14 6.08 -1.85
N SER A 216 -31.26 6.82 -0.73
CA SER A 216 -30.94 8.24 -0.68
C SER A 216 -29.45 8.52 -0.91
N LEU A 217 -28.58 7.52 -0.75
CA LEU A 217 -27.16 7.64 -1.08
C LEU A 217 -26.91 7.77 -2.59
N PHE A 218 -27.85 7.34 -3.42
CA PHE A 218 -27.84 7.57 -4.86
C PHE A 218 -28.46 8.92 -5.26
N ASP A 219 -29.19 9.57 -4.35
CA ASP A 219 -29.73 10.89 -4.63
C ASP A 219 -28.61 11.92 -4.74
N SER A 220 -28.67 12.72 -5.80
CA SER A 220 -27.78 13.84 -5.98
C SER A 220 -28.22 14.96 -5.02
N MET A 221 -27.73 14.97 -3.78
CA MET A 221 -27.76 16.21 -3.00
C MET A 221 -26.87 17.23 -3.72
N VAL A 222 -27.50 18.08 -4.53
CA VAL A 222 -26.96 19.37 -4.92
C VAL A 222 -27.34 20.30 -3.78
N PRO A 223 -26.42 20.81 -2.94
CA PRO A 223 -26.67 22.08 -2.30
C PRO A 223 -26.72 23.10 -3.43
N GLU A 224 -27.88 23.73 -3.63
CA GLU A 224 -27.98 25.00 -4.36
C GLU A 224 -27.11 26.03 -3.64
N GLU A 225 -25.83 26.12 -4.01
CA GLU A 225 -25.09 27.37 -3.83
C GLU A 225 -25.01 28.07 -5.19
N GLU A 226 -26.04 28.88 -5.43
CA GLU A 226 -25.95 29.98 -6.38
C GLU A 226 -24.72 30.85 -6.06
N GLY A 227 -23.88 31.06 -7.05
CA GLY A 227 -23.20 32.35 -7.17
C GLY A 227 -21.88 32.54 -6.44
N LYS A 228 -20.91 31.63 -6.54
CA LYS A 228 -19.48 32.03 -6.54
C LYS A 228 -18.67 31.25 -7.57
N LYS A 229 -18.17 31.98 -8.58
CA LYS A 229 -17.16 31.50 -9.54
C LYS A 229 -15.88 31.13 -8.79
N SER A 230 -15.84 29.91 -8.26
CA SER A 230 -14.64 29.26 -7.73
C SER A 230 -13.85 28.68 -8.91
N LYS A 231 -12.54 28.97 -8.95
CA LYS A 231 -11.59 28.45 -9.94
C LYS A 231 -11.78 26.93 -10.11
N LYS A 232 -11.92 26.46 -11.36
CA LYS A 232 -11.92 25.05 -11.81
C LYS A 232 -11.35 24.07 -10.77
N SER A 233 -12.20 23.57 -9.89
CA SER A 233 -11.97 22.30 -9.21
C SER A 233 -12.48 21.24 -10.17
N ARG A 234 -11.57 20.44 -10.75
CA ARG A 234 -11.91 19.19 -11.44
C ARG A 234 -12.28 18.07 -10.44
N GLY A 235 -12.54 18.41 -9.18
CA GLY A 235 -12.85 17.49 -8.10
C GLY A 235 -14.32 17.05 -8.09
N ASP A 236 -14.49 15.74 -8.21
CA ASP A 236 -15.61 14.91 -7.78
C ASP A 236 -16.99 15.05 -8.44
N ASN A 237 -17.60 16.24 -8.44
CA ASN A 237 -19.06 16.33 -8.52
C ASN A 237 -19.63 15.71 -9.82
N GLY A 238 -18.87 15.66 -10.90
CA GLY A 238 -19.33 14.99 -12.12
C GLY A 238 -19.24 13.47 -12.08
N PHE A 239 -18.11 12.93 -11.61
CA PHE A 239 -17.82 11.50 -11.62
C PHE A 239 -18.73 10.75 -10.64
N SER A 240 -18.79 11.21 -9.39
CA SER A 240 -19.60 10.54 -8.36
C SER A 240 -21.09 10.60 -8.67
N GLN A 241 -21.56 11.70 -9.26
CA GLN A 241 -22.97 11.82 -9.67
C GLN A 241 -23.28 10.89 -10.84
N ALA A 242 -22.38 10.79 -11.84
CA ALA A 242 -22.51 9.80 -12.90
C ALA A 242 -22.55 8.36 -12.35
N PHE A 243 -21.68 8.04 -11.39
CA PHE A 243 -21.66 6.73 -10.75
C PHE A 243 -22.98 6.44 -10.04
N LYS A 244 -23.44 7.38 -9.21
CA LYS A 244 -24.71 7.27 -8.47
C LYS A 244 -25.90 7.09 -9.41
N GLN A 245 -25.95 7.85 -10.50
CA GLN A 245 -27.01 7.76 -11.49
C GLN A 245 -27.02 6.40 -12.20
N CYS A 246 -25.85 5.86 -12.58
CA CYS A 246 -25.75 4.54 -13.20
C CYS A 246 -26.09 3.41 -12.23
N MET A 247 -25.55 3.44 -11.01
CA MET A 247 -25.73 2.38 -10.04
C MET A 247 -27.13 2.40 -9.40
N GLY A 248 -27.69 3.59 -9.16
CA GLY A 248 -29.03 3.75 -8.59
C GLY A 248 -30.15 3.18 -9.48
N LYS A 249 -29.98 3.16 -10.81
CA LYS A 249 -30.90 2.46 -11.73
C LYS A 249 -31.02 0.96 -11.42
N GLN A 250 -30.00 0.38 -10.80
CA GLN A 250 -29.92 -1.05 -10.53
C GLN A 250 -30.55 -1.46 -9.19
N LEU A 251 -31.10 -0.50 -8.42
CA LEU A 251 -31.85 -0.78 -7.18
C LEU A 251 -32.90 -1.88 -7.38
N SER A 252 -33.64 -1.84 -8.49
CA SER A 252 -34.69 -2.81 -8.82
C SER A 252 -34.19 -4.24 -9.07
N VAL A 253 -32.89 -4.42 -9.32
CA VAL A 253 -32.27 -5.74 -9.58
C VAL A 253 -31.94 -6.46 -8.26
N ILE A 254 -31.73 -5.69 -7.20
CA ILE A 254 -31.38 -6.21 -5.88
C ILE A 254 -32.68 -6.49 -5.11
N THR A 255 -33.35 -7.61 -5.41
CA THR A 255 -34.66 -7.96 -4.82
C THR A 255 -34.56 -8.92 -3.63
N GLY A 256 -33.49 -9.70 -3.54
CA GLY A 256 -33.32 -10.77 -2.53
C GLY A 256 -32.23 -10.50 -1.48
N GLY A 257 -31.59 -9.33 -1.54
CA GLY A 257 -30.41 -9.00 -0.74
C GLY A 257 -29.17 -8.77 -1.60
N VAL A 258 -28.09 -8.30 -0.95
CA VAL A 258 -26.81 -8.03 -1.60
C VAL A 258 -25.88 -9.22 -1.41
N ASP A 259 -25.87 -10.09 -2.40
CA ASP A 259 -25.01 -11.27 -2.52
C ASP A 259 -24.22 -11.25 -3.85
N PRO A 260 -23.27 -12.18 -4.08
CA PRO A 260 -22.48 -12.19 -5.30
C PRO A 260 -23.32 -12.23 -6.59
N ASP A 261 -24.41 -12.99 -6.63
CA ASP A 261 -25.22 -13.18 -7.84
C ASP A 261 -26.02 -11.91 -8.18
N ALA A 262 -26.62 -11.29 -7.15
CA ALA A 262 -27.30 -10.01 -7.29
C ALA A 262 -26.32 -8.90 -7.73
N LEU A 263 -25.11 -8.89 -7.17
CA LEU A 263 -24.06 -7.94 -7.54
C LEU A 263 -23.52 -8.18 -8.95
N ILE A 264 -23.40 -9.43 -9.42
CA ILE A 264 -23.02 -9.72 -10.81
C ILE A 264 -24.02 -9.07 -11.77
N MET A 265 -25.32 -9.24 -11.53
CA MET A 265 -26.37 -8.65 -12.37
C MET A 265 -26.33 -7.11 -12.35
N ALA A 266 -26.34 -6.51 -11.16
CA ALA A 266 -26.33 -5.06 -11.01
C ALA A 266 -25.07 -4.43 -11.62
N ARG A 267 -23.90 -5.02 -11.39
CA ARG A 267 -22.63 -4.51 -11.92
C ARG A 267 -22.49 -4.70 -13.42
N THR A 268 -23.05 -5.77 -13.98
CA THR A 268 -23.10 -5.96 -15.45
C THR A 268 -23.90 -4.82 -16.09
N ARG A 269 -25.10 -4.52 -15.57
CA ARG A 269 -25.93 -3.41 -16.08
C ARG A 269 -25.28 -2.05 -15.86
N PHE A 270 -24.66 -1.84 -14.69
CA PHE A 270 -23.88 -0.64 -14.39
C PHE A 270 -22.81 -0.40 -15.46
N LEU A 271 -22.02 -1.42 -15.80
CA LEU A 271 -20.96 -1.29 -16.82
C LEU A 271 -21.54 -0.92 -18.19
N LEU A 272 -22.63 -1.57 -18.61
CA LEU A 272 -23.30 -1.24 -19.88
C LEU A 272 -23.77 0.23 -19.89
N ASP A 273 -24.44 0.68 -18.83
CA ASP A 273 -24.91 2.07 -18.71
C ASP A 273 -23.75 3.06 -18.68
N TRP A 274 -22.68 2.75 -17.93
CA TRP A 274 -21.49 3.59 -17.79
C TRP A 274 -20.78 3.79 -19.13
N PHE A 275 -20.52 2.69 -19.85
CA PHE A 275 -19.82 2.77 -21.12
C PHE A 275 -20.65 3.44 -22.22
N ASN A 276 -21.97 3.30 -22.18
CA ASN A 276 -22.87 4.00 -23.11
C ASN A 276 -22.95 5.52 -22.85
N SER A 277 -22.80 5.97 -21.60
CA SER A 277 -23.22 7.33 -21.23
C SER A 277 -22.10 8.22 -20.64
N TYR A 278 -21.09 7.63 -20.00
CA TYR A 278 -20.15 8.37 -19.14
C TYR A 278 -18.67 8.08 -19.41
N SER A 279 -18.32 6.92 -19.98
CA SER A 279 -16.92 6.49 -20.16
C SER A 279 -16.04 7.50 -20.90
N GLY A 280 -16.59 8.22 -21.89
CA GLY A 280 -15.85 9.25 -22.64
C GLY A 280 -15.51 10.50 -21.81
N ASN A 281 -16.34 10.84 -20.82
CA ASN A 281 -16.13 11.99 -19.93
C ASN A 281 -15.35 11.62 -18.66
N TYR A 282 -15.50 10.38 -18.22
CA TYR A 282 -14.99 9.85 -16.97
C TYR A 282 -14.29 8.51 -17.21
N PRO A 283 -13.14 8.49 -17.88
CA PRO A 283 -12.39 7.26 -18.07
C PRO A 283 -11.89 6.77 -16.70
N TYR A 284 -11.97 5.46 -16.47
CA TYR A 284 -11.59 4.87 -15.18
C TYR A 284 -11.07 3.45 -15.35
N ALA A 285 -9.78 3.25 -15.05
CA ALA A 285 -9.05 2.02 -15.33
C ALA A 285 -9.71 0.77 -14.73
N LEU A 286 -10.32 0.89 -13.55
CA LEU A 286 -11.04 -0.21 -12.91
C LEU A 286 -12.24 -0.66 -13.76
N PHE A 287 -13.01 0.28 -14.34
CA PHE A 287 -14.17 -0.06 -15.15
C PHE A 287 -13.76 -0.63 -16.51
N ASP A 288 -12.66 -0.14 -17.11
CA ASP A 288 -12.08 -0.74 -18.31
C ASP A 288 -11.62 -2.19 -18.04
N PHE A 289 -11.02 -2.41 -16.87
CA PHE A 289 -10.58 -3.74 -16.44
C PHE A 289 -11.76 -4.70 -16.26
N GLN A 290 -12.82 -4.24 -15.61
CA GLN A 290 -14.07 -4.99 -15.45
C GLN A 290 -14.74 -5.28 -16.81
N GLN A 291 -14.80 -4.30 -17.71
CA GLN A 291 -15.40 -4.47 -19.04
C GLN A 291 -14.66 -5.54 -19.85
N LYS A 292 -13.33 -5.59 -19.79
CA LYS A 292 -12.55 -6.65 -20.46
C LYS A 292 -12.89 -8.03 -19.92
N MET A 293 -13.04 -8.18 -18.60
CA MET A 293 -13.46 -9.45 -18.02
C MET A 293 -14.90 -9.83 -18.43
N LEU A 294 -15.79 -8.84 -18.56
CA LEU A 294 -17.15 -9.06 -19.07
C LEU A 294 -17.13 -9.56 -20.53
N GLN A 295 -16.36 -8.90 -21.40
CA GLN A 295 -16.23 -9.28 -22.81
C GLN A 295 -15.61 -10.67 -23.00
N GLN A 296 -14.73 -11.08 -22.09
CA GLN A 296 -14.06 -12.38 -22.12
C GLN A 296 -14.80 -13.48 -21.34
N GLY A 297 -15.99 -13.20 -20.80
CA GLY A 297 -16.79 -14.18 -20.05
C GLY A 297 -16.24 -14.55 -18.66
N MET A 298 -15.29 -13.78 -18.12
CA MET A 298 -14.67 -14.02 -16.81
C MET A 298 -15.29 -13.19 -15.68
N PHE A 299 -16.28 -12.34 -15.98
CA PHE A 299 -16.83 -11.40 -15.01
C PHE A 299 -17.55 -12.08 -13.85
N GLU A 300 -18.15 -13.26 -14.06
CA GLU A 300 -18.73 -14.06 -12.98
C GLU A 300 -17.64 -14.52 -12.00
N SER A 301 -16.59 -15.21 -12.50
CA SER A 301 -15.43 -15.63 -11.70
C SER A 301 -14.78 -14.47 -10.95
N TYR A 302 -14.68 -13.32 -11.59
CA TYR A 302 -14.16 -12.10 -10.97
C TYR A 302 -15.00 -11.63 -9.77
N ASN A 303 -16.31 -11.55 -9.92
CA ASN A 303 -17.20 -11.12 -8.85
C ASN A 303 -17.29 -12.19 -7.74
N GLN A 304 -17.20 -13.47 -8.06
CA GLN A 304 -17.10 -14.54 -7.07
C GLN A 304 -15.81 -14.43 -6.26
N TRP A 305 -14.66 -14.18 -6.90
CA TRP A 305 -13.39 -13.89 -6.21
C TRP A 305 -13.49 -12.65 -5.30
N LEU A 306 -14.18 -11.62 -5.78
CA LEU A 306 -14.32 -10.36 -5.08
C LEU A 306 -15.25 -10.46 -3.87
N PHE A 307 -16.40 -11.13 -3.97
CA PHE A 307 -17.44 -11.09 -2.93
C PHE A 307 -17.65 -12.42 -2.22
N GLY A 308 -17.50 -13.54 -2.93
CA GLY A 308 -17.83 -14.88 -2.43
C GLY A 308 -17.22 -15.20 -1.06
N PRO A 309 -15.91 -14.99 -0.84
CA PRO A 309 -15.29 -15.29 0.45
C PRO A 309 -15.89 -14.52 1.64
N ALA A 310 -16.33 -13.28 1.41
CA ALA A 310 -16.92 -12.42 2.44
C ALA A 310 -18.43 -12.67 2.62
N ALA A 311 -19.13 -13.04 1.54
CA ALA A 311 -20.57 -13.28 1.56
C ALA A 311 -20.91 -14.65 2.17
N ASN A 312 -20.26 -15.72 1.70
CA ASN A 312 -20.47 -17.08 2.18
C ASN A 312 -19.26 -17.95 1.80
N GLN A 313 -18.34 -18.15 2.74
CA GLN A 313 -17.11 -18.90 2.48
C GLN A 313 -17.35 -20.35 2.04
N ALA A 314 -18.37 -21.02 2.59
CA ALA A 314 -18.69 -22.41 2.23
C ALA A 314 -19.28 -22.48 0.81
N GLY A 315 -20.24 -21.59 0.50
CA GLY A 315 -20.83 -21.46 -0.83
C GLY A 315 -19.78 -21.12 -1.89
N TYR A 316 -18.89 -20.18 -1.60
CA TYR A 316 -17.78 -19.83 -2.47
C TYR A 316 -16.85 -21.01 -2.78
N LYS A 317 -16.47 -21.80 -1.78
CA LYS A 317 -15.65 -23.02 -2.00
C LYS A 317 -16.36 -24.04 -2.88
N ALA A 318 -17.66 -24.23 -2.68
CA ALA A 318 -18.47 -25.12 -3.52
C ALA A 318 -18.54 -24.60 -4.96
N TRP A 319 -18.78 -23.30 -5.15
CA TRP A 319 -18.79 -22.66 -6.46
C TRP A 319 -17.44 -22.80 -7.17
N VAL A 320 -16.32 -22.49 -6.51
CA VAL A 320 -14.97 -22.66 -7.09
C VAL A 320 -14.68 -24.11 -7.49
N THR A 321 -15.23 -25.08 -6.76
CA THR A 321 -15.08 -26.50 -7.11
C THR A 321 -15.90 -26.86 -8.35
N LEU A 322 -17.12 -26.33 -8.46
CA LEU A 322 -18.02 -26.58 -9.60
C LEU A 322 -17.56 -25.88 -10.89
N HIS A 323 -16.99 -24.69 -10.76
CA HIS A 323 -16.55 -23.81 -11.86
C HIS A 323 -15.02 -23.71 -11.94
N LYS A 324 -14.34 -24.83 -11.67
CA LYS A 324 -12.89 -24.85 -11.46
C LYS A 324 -12.13 -24.32 -12.68
N GLN A 325 -12.53 -24.71 -13.88
CA GLN A 325 -11.82 -24.34 -15.10
C GLN A 325 -11.93 -22.83 -15.36
N GLU A 326 -13.16 -22.30 -15.31
CA GLU A 326 -13.45 -20.88 -15.50
C GLU A 326 -12.78 -20.00 -14.43
N TYR A 327 -12.70 -20.50 -13.21
CA TYR A 327 -12.04 -19.81 -12.11
C TYR A 327 -10.51 -19.81 -12.26
N ASP A 328 -9.91 -20.95 -12.63
CA ASP A 328 -8.46 -21.06 -12.87
C ASP A 328 -8.03 -20.18 -14.06
N ASP A 329 -8.85 -20.12 -15.11
CA ASP A 329 -8.63 -19.25 -16.28
C ASP A 329 -8.70 -17.76 -15.89
N PHE A 330 -9.68 -17.37 -15.07
CA PHE A 330 -9.74 -16.04 -14.48
C PHE A 330 -8.48 -15.70 -13.67
N LEU A 331 -8.04 -16.58 -12.75
CA LEU A 331 -6.85 -16.34 -11.94
C LEU A 331 -5.57 -16.24 -12.79
N LYS A 332 -5.49 -17.01 -13.87
CA LYS A 332 -4.39 -16.89 -14.85
C LYS A 332 -4.46 -15.55 -15.57
N TYR A 333 -5.64 -15.13 -16.01
CA TYR A 333 -5.82 -13.84 -16.67
C TYR A 333 -5.45 -12.68 -15.76
N GLN A 334 -5.95 -12.65 -14.53
CA GLN A 334 -5.69 -11.58 -13.55
C GLN A 334 -4.19 -11.42 -13.26
N ARG A 335 -3.46 -12.53 -13.08
CA ARG A 335 -2.00 -12.51 -12.87
C ARG A 335 -1.23 -11.94 -14.06
N ASN A 336 -1.69 -12.21 -15.28
CA ASN A 336 -1.03 -11.77 -16.51
C ASN A 336 -1.46 -10.36 -16.94
N HIS A 337 -2.59 -9.87 -16.43
CA HIS A 337 -3.16 -8.57 -16.77
C HIS A 337 -3.50 -7.80 -15.49
N PRO A 338 -2.51 -7.45 -14.66
CA PRO A 338 -2.78 -6.70 -13.44
C PRO A 338 -3.44 -5.35 -13.78
N LEU A 339 -4.37 -4.91 -12.91
CA LEU A 339 -4.95 -3.58 -13.01
C LEU A 339 -3.83 -2.53 -12.95
N LYS A 340 -3.85 -1.59 -13.89
CA LYS A 340 -2.93 -0.45 -13.95
C LYS A 340 -3.72 0.85 -13.86
N PRO A 341 -3.89 1.43 -12.65
CA PRO A 341 -4.45 2.76 -12.50
C PRO A 341 -3.66 3.80 -13.31
N ARG A 342 -4.37 4.80 -13.86
CA ARG A 342 -3.78 5.85 -14.72
C ARG A 342 -3.61 7.16 -13.94
N PRO A 343 -2.51 7.93 -14.12
CA PRO A 343 -2.22 9.15 -13.35
C PRO A 343 -3.29 10.24 -13.43
N ASP A 344 -4.06 10.26 -14.49
CA ASP A 344 -5.07 11.25 -14.83
C ASP A 344 -6.50 10.84 -14.41
N GLU A 345 -6.64 9.72 -13.71
CA GLU A 345 -7.93 9.12 -13.32
C GLU A 345 -8.13 9.06 -11.81
N TYR A 346 -7.76 10.14 -11.13
CA TYR A 346 -8.00 10.30 -9.70
C TYR A 346 -9.30 11.07 -9.49
N TYR A 347 -10.33 10.36 -9.03
CA TYR A 347 -11.60 10.94 -8.59
C TYR A 347 -11.72 10.73 -7.09
N ASN A 348 -12.09 11.75 -6.33
CA ASN A 348 -12.35 11.71 -4.90
C ASN A 348 -13.16 12.93 -4.48
N ASP A 349 -13.87 12.85 -3.36
CA ASP A 349 -14.59 13.99 -2.76
C ASP A 349 -13.70 14.92 -1.92
N GLY A 350 -12.50 14.47 -1.54
CA GLY A 350 -11.58 15.17 -0.65
C GLY A 350 -12.14 15.45 0.76
N ARG A 351 -13.27 14.84 1.14
CA ARG A 351 -14.04 15.15 2.35
C ARG A 351 -14.01 13.98 3.31
N PHE A 352 -13.64 14.27 4.55
CA PHE A 352 -13.81 13.35 5.67
C PHE A 352 -14.80 13.97 6.66
N THR A 353 -15.72 13.16 7.16
CA THR A 353 -16.67 13.56 8.19
C THR A 353 -16.90 12.36 9.08
N LEU A 354 -16.52 12.48 10.36
CA LEU A 354 -16.78 11.40 11.32
C LEU A 354 -18.28 11.20 11.45
N ILE A 355 -18.71 9.94 11.41
CA ILE A 355 -20.01 9.60 11.95
C ILE A 355 -19.90 9.83 13.45
N ASN A 356 -20.57 10.85 13.97
CA ASN A 356 -20.82 10.90 15.41
C ASN A 356 -21.73 9.72 15.71
N ALA A 357 -21.15 8.61 16.20
CA ALA A 357 -21.92 7.61 16.91
C ALA A 357 -22.43 8.33 18.17
N GLY A 358 -23.61 8.91 18.10
CA GLY A 358 -24.28 9.48 19.26
C GLY A 358 -24.65 8.34 20.18
N TYR A 359 -23.79 8.06 21.16
CA TYR A 359 -24.11 7.44 22.45
C TYR A 359 -23.15 7.94 23.50
#